data_AF-A0A8J6QFZ8-F1
#
_entry.id   AF-A0A8J6QFZ8-F1
#
_cell.length_a   1.000
_cell.length_b   1.000
_cell.length_c   1.000
_cell.angle_alpha   90.00
_cell.angle_beta   90.00
_cell.angle_gamma   90.00
#
_symmetry.space_group_name_H-M   'P 1'
#
loop_
_entity.id
_entity.type
_entity.pdbx_description
1 polymer ?
#
loop_
_entity_poly.entity_id
_entity_poly.type
_entity_poly.pdbx_seq_one_letter_code
_entity_poly.pdbx_strand_id
1 'polypeptide(L)' 'MSASVRHSETRAMKWQANGELAGSDLHALLSRLHQVETEERSRELQQCLGRRALEG' A
#
# COMPACT_ATOMS: atom_id res chain seq x y z
N MET A 1 -0.19 11.65 18.66
CA MET A 1 0.74 11.07 17.66
C MET A 1 0.11 11.29 16.30
N SER A 2 0.56 12.30 15.56
CA SER A 2 0.00 12.61 14.24
C SER A 2 0.45 11.54 13.26
N ALA A 3 -0.47 10.67 12.84
CA ALA A 3 -0.23 9.77 11.73
C ALA A 3 0.03 10.64 10.51
N SER A 4 1.30 10.77 10.12
CA SER A 4 1.68 11.40 8.87
C SER A 4 1.17 10.51 7.74
N VAL A 5 -0.10 10.70 7.37
CA VAL A 5 -0.67 10.14 6.15
C VAL A 5 0.21 10.69 5.05
N ARG A 6 1.15 9.86 4.57
CA ARG A 6 1.96 10.16 3.40
C ARG A 6 0.97 10.38 2.28
N HIS A 7 0.59 11.63 2.05
CA HIS A 7 -0.25 12.06 0.94
C HIS A 7 0.47 11.54 -0.29
N SER A 8 -0.03 10.42 -0.81
CA SER A 8 0.51 9.80 -1.99
C SER A 8 0.12 10.77 -3.08
N GLU A 9 1.09 11.49 -3.62
CA GLU A 9 0.86 12.42 -4.72
C GLU A 9 0.11 11.64 -5.81
N THR A 10 -1.16 11.97 -6.01
CA THR A 10 -2.03 11.33 -7.00
C THR A 10 -1.60 11.82 -8.36
N ARG A 11 -0.54 11.23 -8.88
CA ARG A 11 -0.07 11.45 -10.24
C ARG A 11 -0.99 10.73 -11.21
N ALA A 12 -1.40 11.44 -12.26
CA ALA A 12 -2.16 10.84 -13.35
C ALA A 12 -1.34 9.73 -14.04
N MET A 13 -1.94 8.55 -14.17
CA MET A 13 -1.33 7.41 -14.87
C MET A 13 -1.40 7.61 -16.39
N LYS A 14 -0.38 7.16 -17.10
CA LYS A 14 -0.35 7.19 -18.56
C LYS A 14 -0.98 5.94 -19.13
N TRP A 15 -1.82 6.16 -20.13
CA TRP A 15 -2.49 5.13 -20.90
C TRP A 15 -1.89 5.07 -22.30
N GLN A 16 -1.78 3.86 -22.81
CA GLN A 16 -1.37 3.58 -24.18
C GLN A 16 -2.59 3.70 -25.12
N ALA A 17 -2.34 3.83 -26.42
CA ALA A 17 -3.41 3.98 -27.42
C ALA A 17 -4.32 2.75 -27.52
N ASN A 18 -3.84 1.58 -27.09
CA ASN A 18 -4.64 0.35 -27.00
C ASN A 18 -5.55 0.30 -25.77
N GLY A 19 -5.57 1.34 -24.93
CA GLY A 19 -6.37 1.41 -23.71
C GLY A 19 -5.76 0.68 -22.51
N GLU A 20 -4.52 0.20 -22.62
CA GLU A 20 -3.80 -0.39 -21.49
C GLU A 20 -2.99 0.67 -20.74
N LEU A 21 -2.68 0.42 -19.46
CA LEU A 21 -1.73 1.23 -18.72
C LEU A 21 -0.34 1.11 -19.35
N ALA A 22 0.41 2.21 -19.40
CA ALA A 22 1.81 2.17 -19.75
C ALA A 22 2.55 1.24 -18.78
N GLY A 23 3.46 0.40 -19.27
CA GLY A 23 4.13 -0.61 -18.44
C GLY A 23 4.81 -0.05 -17.19
N SER A 24 5.35 1.17 -17.27
CA SER A 24 5.92 1.88 -16.11
C SER A 24 4.89 2.23 -15.05
N ASP A 25 3.72 2.73 -15.44
CA ASP A 25 2.64 3.10 -14.51
C ASP A 25 1.90 1.86 -14.00
N LEU A 26 1.77 0.80 -14.81
CA LEU A 26 1.29 -0.51 -14.35
C LEU A 26 2.21 -1.11 -13.29
N HIS A 27 3.52 -1.08 -13.52
CA HIS A 27 4.49 -1.59 -12.56
C HIS A 27 4.46 -0.78 -11.25
N ALA A 28 4.40 0.55 -11.35
CA ALA A 28 4.26 1.41 -10.17
C ALA A 28 2.98 1.12 -9.38
N LEU A 29 1.86 0.88 -10.06
CA LEU A 29 0.60 0.49 -9.43
C LEU A 29 0.72 -0.84 -8.69
N LEU A 30 1.29 -1.86 -9.34
CA LEU A 30 1.49 -3.18 -8.72
C LEU A 30 2.41 -3.09 -7.49
N SER A 31 3.52 -2.35 -7.58
CA SER A 31 4.41 -2.14 -6.44
C SER A 31 3.68 -1.44 -5.29
N ARG A 32 2.82 -0.46 -5.59
CA ARG A 32 2.06 0.27 -4.57
C ARG A 32 1.03 -0.62 -3.89
N LEU A 33 0.29 -1.41 -4.66
CA LEU A 33 -0.68 -2.37 -4.11
C LEU A 33 0.02 -3.37 -3.18
N HIS A 34 1.13 -3.94 -3.64
CA HIS A 34 1.91 -4.88 -2.83
C HIS A 34 2.42 -4.26 -1.52
N GLN A 35 2.85 -3.00 -1.56
CA GLN A 35 3.29 -2.28 -0.36
C GLN A 35 2.13 -2.13 0.63
N VAL A 36 0.95 -1.71 0.18
CA VAL A 36 -0.22 -1.53 1.05
C VAL A 36 -0.65 -2.85 1.66
N GLU A 37 -0.71 -3.93 0.87
CA GLU A 37 -1.03 -5.27 1.37
C GLU A 37 -0.04 -5.74 2.44
N THR A 38 1.25 -5.45 2.23
CA THR A 38 2.31 -5.81 3.19
C THR A 38 2.25 -4.96 4.47
N GLU A 39 2.03 -3.64 4.33
CA GLU A 39 1.89 -2.72 5.47
C GLU A 39 0.65 -3.08 6.31
N GLU A 40 -0.49 -3.37 5.69
CA GLU A 40 -1.71 -3.78 6.39
C GLU A 40 -1.53 -5.15 7.06
N ARG A 41 -0.94 -6.14 6.36
CA ARG A 41 -0.61 -7.44 6.97
C ARG A 41 0.33 -7.30 8.17
N SER A 42 1.35 -6.45 8.06
CA SER A 42 2.28 -6.18 9.17
C SER A 42 1.55 -5.56 10.36
N ARG A 43 0.64 -4.62 10.09
CA ARG A 43 -0.17 -3.94 11.08
C ARG A 43 -1.15 -4.89 11.78
N GLU A 44 -1.80 -5.79 11.05
CA GLU A 44 -2.64 -6.84 11.61
C GLU A 44 -1.85 -7.79 12.50
N LEU A 45 -0.67 -8.24 12.05
CA LEU A 45 0.21 -9.10 12.84
C LEU A 45 0.66 -8.41 14.13
N GLN A 46 1.04 -7.14 14.08
CA GLN A 46 1.39 -6.35 15.27
C GLN A 46 0.22 -6.22 16.24
N GLN A 47 -1.01 -6.01 15.76
CA GLN A 47 -2.19 -5.95 16.62
C GLN A 47 -2.50 -7.29 17.28
N CYS A 48 -2.39 -8.40 16.54
CA CYS A 48 -2.60 -9.75 17.07
C CYS A 48 -1.54 -10.14 18.11
N LEU A 49 -0.27 -9.82 17.86
CA LEU A 49 0.82 -10.08 18.79
C LEU A 49 0.77 -9.15 20.01
N GLY A 50 0.40 -7.88 19.82
CA GLY A 50 0.20 -6.92 20.90
C GLY A 50 -0.95 -7.29 21.83
N ARG A 51 -2.08 -7.80 21.29
CA ARG A 51 -3.19 -8.33 22.11
C ARG A 51 -2.77 -9.55 22.93
N ARG A 52 -2.00 -10.46 22.34
CA ARG A 52 -1.56 -11.68 23.03
C ARG A 52 -0.63 -11.43 24.22
N ALA A 53 0.06 -10.29 24.24
CA ALA A 53 0.94 -9.87 25.35
C ALA A 53 0.18 -9.20 26.52
N LEU A 54 -1.09 -8.83 26.35
CA LEU A 54 -1.94 -8.24 27.40
C LEU A 54 -2.85 -9.27 28.09
N GLU A 55 -2.94 -10.49 27.54
CA GLU A 55 -3.80 -11.57 28.03
C GLU A 55 -3.01 -12.67 28.80
N GLY A 56 -1.72 -12.47 29.05
CA GLY A 56 -0.86 -13.37 29.83
C GLY A 56 -0.26 -12.68 31.04
#